data_AF-A0A9X9XH83-F1
#
_entry.id   AF-A0A9X9XH83-F1
#
_cell.length_a   1.000
_cell.length_b   1.000
_cell.length_c   1.000
_cell.angle_alpha   90.00
_cell.angle_beta   90.00
_cell.angle_gamma   90.00
#
_symmetry.space_group_name_H-M   'P 1'
#
loop_
_entity.id
_entity.type
_entity.pdbx_description
1 polymer ?
#
loop_
_entity_poly.entity_id
_entity_poly.type
_entity_poly.pdbx_seq_one_letter_code
_entity_poly.pdbx_strand_id
1 'polypeptide(L)'
;MFDLEGTYRVQSRRVGRPSRLVGRWGIGNSPHHLDEYAINVRLAHDPAWRGTRAVKLRPAFVEQRAGEFEQEPDILYKVSQFIPAEGKSPMPTNIVDVAKALSNWDRRVPVLRALIGQKSTEELQAFLNPRLARVIANEYFVHEAGHAIGYDTESKYADGYFKLAGKTVWPLIYVEEFRADLLSFAFASDLLDRQEAAAVFVYNVFLRLGVHTEGLAQAQREPYGPIPTMLYALLREFGWLVPGPKWEMPPLRVGPLAPTSLVELMSACAARARAQLLTPELAAGSSATDAALVAAHFYRSTMSNSQANDELLIACRSAAERL
;
A
#
# COMPACT_ATOMS: atom_id res chain seq x y z
N MET A 1 5.22 -13.90 -22.90
CA MET A 1 5.77 -12.55 -23.14
C MET A 1 4.63 -11.66 -23.60
N PHE A 2 4.70 -10.35 -23.34
CA PHE A 2 3.76 -9.36 -23.85
C PHE A 2 4.52 -8.10 -24.29
N ASP A 3 3.88 -7.35 -25.19
CA ASP A 3 4.31 -6.04 -25.67
C ASP A 3 3.06 -5.16 -25.76
N LEU A 4 2.93 -4.21 -24.85
CA LEU A 4 1.80 -3.30 -24.74
C LEU A 4 2.27 -1.91 -25.13
N GLU A 5 1.72 -1.37 -26.21
CA GLU A 5 2.06 -0.07 -26.76
C GLU A 5 0.80 0.76 -26.95
N GLY A 6 0.81 2.00 -26.46
CA GLY A 6 -0.38 2.85 -26.47
C GLY A 6 -0.18 4.17 -25.73
N THR A 7 -1.29 4.80 -25.36
CA THR A 7 -1.30 6.00 -24.53
C THR A 7 -1.66 5.62 -23.10
N TYR A 8 -0.80 5.97 -22.13
CA TYR A 8 -1.08 5.79 -20.71
C TYR A 8 -1.29 7.13 -20.01
N ARG A 9 -2.30 7.21 -19.13
CA ARG A 9 -2.62 8.41 -18.35
C ARG A 9 -2.58 8.10 -16.86
N VAL A 10 -1.54 8.54 -16.18
CA VAL A 10 -1.42 8.49 -14.71
C VAL A 10 -2.67 9.06 -14.03
N GLN A 11 -3.12 8.46 -12.92
CA GLN A 11 -4.39 8.81 -12.26
C GLN A 11 -4.51 10.30 -11.91
N SER A 12 -3.40 10.92 -11.51
CA SER A 12 -3.30 12.34 -11.15
C SER A 12 -3.27 13.30 -12.34
N ARG A 13 -3.10 12.80 -13.57
CA ARG A 13 -2.95 13.61 -14.80
C ARG A 13 -4.22 13.58 -15.65
N ARG A 14 -4.48 14.70 -16.34
CA ARG A 14 -5.59 14.82 -17.30
C ARG A 14 -5.28 14.23 -18.67
N VAL A 15 -4.02 14.29 -19.07
CA VAL A 15 -3.56 13.93 -20.42
C VAL A 15 -2.68 12.71 -20.32
N GLY A 16 -2.94 11.72 -21.17
CA GLY A 16 -2.06 10.56 -21.32
C GLY A 16 -0.91 10.83 -22.30
N ARG A 17 0.15 10.03 -22.24
CA ARG A 17 1.27 10.11 -23.18
C ARG A 17 1.59 8.73 -23.78
N PRO A 18 2.19 8.71 -24.98
CA PRO A 18 2.72 7.48 -25.57
C PRO A 18 3.62 6.74 -24.58
N SER A 19 3.33 5.47 -24.36
CA SER A 19 4.00 4.64 -23.35
C SER A 19 4.01 3.18 -23.82
N ARG A 20 5.02 2.42 -23.38
CA ARG A 20 5.19 1.01 -23.75
C ARG A 20 5.67 0.16 -22.57
N LEU A 21 5.17 -1.07 -22.47
CA LEU A 21 5.63 -2.10 -21.55
C LEU A 21 5.97 -3.38 -22.32
N VAL A 22 7.17 -3.91 -22.12
CA VAL A 22 7.56 -5.23 -22.61
C VAL A 22 7.94 -6.10 -21.42
N GLY A 23 7.45 -7.34 -21.38
CA GLY A 23 7.79 -8.24 -20.28
C GLY A 23 7.14 -9.62 -20.35
N ARG A 24 7.12 -10.27 -19.19
CA ARG A 24 6.58 -11.62 -19.01
C ARG A 24 5.58 -11.67 -17.86
N TRP A 25 4.53 -12.46 -18.06
CA TRP A 25 3.50 -12.68 -17.05
C TRP A 25 3.99 -13.59 -15.94
N GLY A 26 3.56 -13.29 -14.71
CA GLY A 26 3.83 -14.09 -13.53
C GLY A 26 5.24 -13.88 -12.97
N ILE A 27 5.44 -14.41 -11.77
CA ILE A 27 6.71 -14.40 -11.02
C ILE A 27 7.22 -15.82 -10.73
N GLY A 28 6.79 -16.79 -11.54
CA GLY A 28 6.99 -18.23 -11.33
C GLY A 28 5.74 -18.93 -10.76
N ASN A 29 5.73 -20.26 -10.83
CA ASN A 29 4.68 -21.09 -10.24
C ASN A 29 5.06 -21.38 -8.77
N SER A 30 4.45 -20.65 -7.83
CA SER A 30 4.59 -20.91 -6.39
C SER A 30 3.20 -21.18 -5.81
N PRO A 31 3.01 -22.21 -4.97
CA PRO A 31 1.73 -22.46 -4.30
C PRO A 31 1.36 -21.34 -3.30
N HIS A 32 2.31 -20.48 -2.93
CA HIS A 32 2.09 -19.36 -2.01
C HIS A 32 1.74 -18.04 -2.74
N HIS A 33 1.54 -18.08 -4.05
CA HIS A 33 1.15 -16.92 -4.84
C HIS A 33 -0.37 -16.77 -4.82
N LEU A 34 -0.88 -15.61 -4.41
CA LEU A 34 -2.30 -15.31 -4.57
C LEU A 34 -2.60 -15.06 -6.04
N ASP A 35 -3.73 -15.55 -6.49
CA ASP A 35 -4.27 -15.21 -7.80
C ASP A 35 -5.63 -14.52 -7.66
N GLU A 36 -6.14 -14.05 -8.80
CA GLU A 36 -7.45 -13.42 -8.91
C GLU A 36 -8.58 -14.32 -8.37
N TYR A 37 -8.47 -15.63 -8.54
CA TYR A 37 -9.51 -16.55 -8.09
C TYR A 37 -9.55 -16.64 -6.56
N ALA A 38 -8.43 -16.97 -5.91
CA ALA A 38 -8.35 -17.14 -4.47
C ALA A 38 -8.80 -15.88 -3.71
N ILE A 39 -8.35 -14.70 -4.17
CA ILE A 39 -8.70 -13.43 -3.52
C ILE A 39 -10.19 -13.11 -3.66
N ASN A 40 -10.78 -13.29 -4.84
CA ASN A 40 -12.20 -12.98 -5.07
C ASN A 40 -13.13 -14.03 -4.43
N VAL A 41 -12.71 -15.28 -4.31
CA VAL A 41 -13.43 -16.29 -3.52
C VAL A 41 -13.46 -15.86 -2.06
N ARG A 42 -12.32 -15.46 -1.45
CA ARG A 42 -12.32 -14.99 -0.06
C ARG A 42 -13.11 -13.69 0.12
N LEU A 43 -13.05 -12.79 -0.86
CA LEU A 43 -13.85 -11.56 -0.89
C LEU A 43 -15.35 -11.87 -0.87
N ALA A 44 -15.79 -12.88 -1.64
CA ALA A 44 -17.17 -13.36 -1.67
C ALA A 44 -17.70 -13.91 -0.36
N HIS A 45 -16.80 -14.34 0.54
CA HIS A 45 -17.16 -14.81 1.87
C HIS A 45 -17.10 -13.69 2.93
N ASP A 46 -16.63 -12.48 2.60
CA ASP A 46 -16.62 -11.38 3.56
C ASP A 46 -18.03 -10.76 3.67
N PRO A 47 -18.62 -10.67 4.88
CA PRO A 47 -19.98 -10.17 5.05
C PRO A 47 -20.13 -8.68 4.69
N ALA A 48 -19.01 -7.94 4.59
CA ALA A 48 -19.03 -6.53 4.19
C ALA A 48 -18.79 -6.32 2.69
N TRP A 49 -18.58 -7.38 1.89
CA TRP A 49 -18.48 -7.24 0.44
C TRP A 49 -19.86 -7.09 -0.21
N ARG A 50 -19.99 -6.10 -1.09
CA ARG A 50 -21.27 -5.78 -1.78
C ARG A 50 -21.36 -6.33 -3.21
N GLY A 51 -20.34 -7.05 -3.69
CA GLY A 51 -20.31 -7.59 -5.05
C GLY A 51 -20.06 -6.55 -6.15
N THR A 52 -19.71 -5.31 -5.78
CA THR A 52 -19.55 -4.16 -6.69
C THR A 52 -18.19 -4.11 -7.37
N ARG A 53 -17.13 -4.52 -6.65
CA ARG A 53 -15.75 -4.53 -7.15
C ARG A 53 -15.11 -5.89 -6.93
N ALA A 54 -14.49 -6.40 -7.99
CA ALA A 54 -13.61 -7.57 -7.94
C ALA A 54 -12.14 -7.14 -8.07
N VAL A 55 -11.23 -7.89 -7.47
CA VAL A 55 -9.79 -7.68 -7.65
C VAL A 55 -9.40 -8.25 -9.01
N LYS A 56 -8.96 -7.40 -9.94
CA LYS A 56 -8.51 -7.81 -11.28
C LYS A 56 -7.10 -7.31 -11.51
N LEU A 57 -6.12 -8.14 -11.18
CA LEU A 57 -4.71 -7.80 -11.38
C LEU A 57 -3.88 -9.04 -11.64
N ARG A 58 -2.76 -8.83 -12.32
CA ARG A 58 -1.77 -9.87 -12.59
C ARG A 58 -0.36 -9.31 -12.43
N PRO A 59 0.51 -9.99 -11.67
CA PRO A 59 1.89 -9.58 -11.54
C PRO A 59 2.65 -9.91 -12.83
N ALA A 60 3.60 -9.03 -13.17
CA ALA A 60 4.47 -9.17 -14.31
C ALA A 60 5.91 -8.80 -13.94
N PHE A 61 6.85 -9.45 -14.62
CA PHE A 61 8.23 -8.99 -14.67
C PHE A 61 8.40 -8.15 -15.93
N VAL A 62 8.31 -6.83 -15.78
CA VAL A 62 8.47 -5.87 -16.88
C VAL A 62 9.96 -5.62 -17.11
N GLU A 63 10.41 -5.95 -18.31
CA GLU A 63 11.81 -5.88 -18.73
C GLU A 63 12.14 -4.53 -19.35
N GLN A 64 11.19 -3.91 -20.06
CA GLN A 64 11.37 -2.60 -20.68
C GLN A 64 10.15 -1.71 -20.42
N ARG A 65 10.42 -0.44 -20.14
CA ARG A 65 9.43 0.62 -19.94
C ARG A 65 9.79 1.78 -20.84
N ALA A 66 8.79 2.48 -21.36
CA ALA A 66 8.98 3.76 -22.04
C ALA A 66 7.81 4.70 -21.72
N GLY A 67 8.08 6.01 -21.75
CA GLY A 67 7.06 7.04 -21.53
C GLY A 67 6.67 7.16 -20.05
N GLU A 68 5.37 7.26 -19.76
CA GLU A 68 4.86 7.44 -18.40
C GLU A 68 5.21 6.27 -17.47
N PHE A 69 5.22 5.05 -18.01
CA PHE A 69 5.58 3.85 -17.23
C PHE A 69 7.00 3.87 -16.68
N GLU A 70 7.93 4.55 -17.37
CA GLU A 70 9.32 4.69 -16.97
C GLU A 70 9.51 5.82 -15.95
N GLN A 71 8.83 6.95 -16.15
CA GLN A 71 9.06 8.19 -15.40
C GLN A 71 8.38 8.22 -14.03
N GLU A 72 7.21 7.60 -13.89
CA GLU A 72 6.46 7.64 -12.63
C GLU A 72 6.99 6.62 -11.63
N PRO A 73 6.85 6.81 -10.31
CA PRO A 73 7.25 5.81 -9.32
C PRO A 73 6.28 4.62 -9.24
N ASP A 74 5.08 4.75 -9.81
CA ASP A 74 4.00 3.77 -9.75
C ASP A 74 4.40 2.42 -10.34
N ILE A 75 3.96 1.36 -9.65
CA ILE A 75 4.16 -0.04 -10.05
C ILE A 75 2.85 -0.76 -10.37
N LEU A 76 1.68 -0.12 -10.12
CA LEU A 76 0.37 -0.63 -10.52
C LEU A 76 -0.12 0.12 -11.76
N TYR A 77 -0.30 -0.61 -12.86
CA TYR A 77 -0.81 -0.05 -14.12
C TYR A 77 -2.27 -0.47 -14.32
N LYS A 78 -3.17 0.50 -14.40
CA LYS A 78 -4.62 0.26 -14.47
C LYS A 78 -5.12 0.20 -15.91
N VAL A 79 -5.95 -0.79 -16.23
CA VAL A 79 -6.55 -0.97 -17.58
C VAL A 79 -7.31 0.27 -18.01
N SER A 80 -8.07 0.87 -17.10
CA SER A 80 -8.84 2.10 -17.33
C SER A 80 -7.99 3.33 -17.67
N GLN A 81 -6.66 3.23 -17.59
CA GLN A 81 -5.72 4.30 -17.87
C GLN A 81 -4.88 4.07 -19.13
N PHE A 82 -5.09 2.95 -19.82
CA PHE A 82 -4.35 2.58 -21.01
C PHE A 82 -5.28 2.51 -22.23
N ILE A 83 -4.90 3.19 -23.30
CA ILE A 83 -5.55 3.11 -24.61
C ILE A 83 -4.53 2.49 -25.58
N PRO A 84 -4.77 1.30 -26.15
CA PRO A 84 -3.82 0.67 -27.06
C PRO A 84 -3.61 1.51 -28.32
N ALA A 85 -2.40 1.48 -28.87
CA ALA A 85 -2.12 2.03 -30.18
C ALA A 85 -2.83 1.23 -31.28
N GLU A 86 -2.99 1.83 -32.47
CA GLU A 86 -3.63 1.17 -33.61
C GLU A 86 -2.94 -0.16 -33.95
N GLY A 87 -3.73 -1.22 -34.08
CA GLY A 87 -3.23 -2.57 -34.37
C GLY A 87 -2.55 -3.29 -33.20
N LYS A 88 -2.52 -2.72 -31.98
CA LYS A 88 -1.92 -3.35 -30.79
C LYS A 88 -2.98 -3.96 -29.87
N SER A 89 -2.57 -4.99 -29.11
CA SER A 89 -3.45 -5.63 -28.14
C SER A 89 -3.73 -4.71 -26.94
N PRO A 90 -4.96 -4.72 -26.39
CA PRO A 90 -5.26 -3.99 -25.16
C PRO A 90 -4.56 -4.64 -23.96
N MET A 91 -4.47 -3.87 -22.87
CA MET A 91 -4.02 -4.43 -21.58
C MET A 91 -5.12 -5.33 -21.00
N PRO A 92 -4.86 -6.63 -20.76
CA PRO A 92 -5.92 -7.59 -20.42
C PRO A 92 -6.40 -7.48 -18.96
N THR A 93 -5.58 -6.93 -18.07
CA THR A 93 -5.85 -6.79 -16.62
C THR A 93 -4.90 -5.76 -16.02
N ASN A 94 -5.14 -5.30 -14.79
CA ASN A 94 -4.21 -4.40 -14.14
C ASN A 94 -2.87 -5.12 -13.92
N ILE A 95 -1.76 -4.42 -14.09
CA ILE A 95 -0.42 -5.03 -14.01
C ILE A 95 0.28 -4.53 -12.75
N VAL A 96 0.80 -5.45 -11.95
CA VAL A 96 1.77 -5.15 -10.88
C VAL A 96 3.17 -5.41 -11.42
N ASP A 97 3.96 -4.36 -11.57
CA ASP A 97 5.33 -4.41 -12.05
C ASP A 97 6.30 -4.77 -10.92
N VAL A 98 6.53 -6.08 -10.77
CA VAL A 98 7.36 -6.62 -9.69
C VAL A 98 8.84 -6.26 -9.89
N ALA A 99 9.32 -6.16 -11.14
CA ALA A 99 10.71 -5.81 -11.41
C ALA A 99 11.02 -4.37 -10.96
N LYS A 100 10.10 -3.43 -11.22
CA LYS A 100 10.22 -2.05 -10.75
C LYS A 100 10.11 -1.96 -9.23
N ALA A 101 9.20 -2.72 -8.64
CA ALA A 101 9.03 -2.79 -7.20
C ALA A 101 10.30 -3.29 -6.48
N LEU A 102 10.96 -4.31 -7.01
CA LEU A 102 12.24 -4.82 -6.49
C LEU A 102 13.34 -3.75 -6.58
N SER A 103 13.50 -3.10 -7.74
CA SER A 103 14.47 -2.01 -7.89
C SER A 103 14.20 -0.85 -6.92
N ASN A 104 12.92 -0.52 -6.74
CA ASN A 104 12.47 0.49 -5.79
C ASN A 104 12.77 0.10 -4.34
N TRP A 105 12.64 -1.18 -3.99
CA TRP A 105 12.98 -1.71 -2.68
C TRP A 105 14.49 -1.61 -2.42
N ASP A 106 15.31 -2.09 -3.35
CA ASP A 106 16.78 -2.07 -3.23
C ASP A 106 17.31 -0.65 -3.03
N ARG A 107 16.74 0.32 -3.78
CA ARG A 107 17.06 1.74 -3.63
C ARG A 107 16.72 2.30 -2.24
N ARG A 108 15.73 1.73 -1.56
CA ARG A 108 15.26 2.16 -0.23
C ARG A 108 15.93 1.44 0.93
N VAL A 109 16.66 0.35 0.70
CA VAL A 109 17.41 -0.33 1.76
C VAL A 109 18.35 0.62 2.54
N PRO A 110 19.12 1.52 1.89
CA PRO A 110 19.93 2.50 2.62
C PRO A 110 19.09 3.48 3.48
N VAL A 111 17.91 3.86 3.00
CA VAL A 111 16.96 4.73 3.70
C VAL A 111 16.45 4.04 4.97
N LEU A 112 16.04 2.78 4.84
CA LEU A 112 15.61 1.96 5.97
C LEU A 112 16.75 1.75 6.98
N ARG A 113 17.97 1.53 6.49
CA ARG A 113 19.16 1.43 7.35
C ARG A 113 19.38 2.67 8.22
N ALA A 114 19.20 3.86 7.66
CA ALA A 114 19.29 5.11 8.42
C ALA A 114 18.16 5.23 9.47
N LEU A 115 17.00 4.65 9.20
CA LEU A 115 15.81 4.74 10.06
C LEU A 115 15.75 3.70 11.20
N ILE A 116 16.12 2.44 10.93
CA ILE A 116 16.00 1.33 11.91
C ILE A 116 17.33 0.65 12.25
N GLY A 117 18.44 1.14 11.67
CA GLY A 117 19.80 0.68 11.96
C GLY A 117 20.22 -0.54 11.14
N GLN A 118 21.53 -0.79 11.10
CA GLN A 118 22.13 -1.87 10.30
C GLN A 118 21.57 -3.24 10.68
N LYS A 119 21.62 -3.60 11.96
CA LYS A 119 21.20 -4.91 12.45
C LYS A 119 19.74 -5.22 12.07
N SER A 120 18.81 -4.33 12.39
CA SER A 120 17.39 -4.51 12.06
C SER A 120 17.15 -4.59 10.56
N THR A 121 17.93 -3.87 9.75
CA THR A 121 17.83 -3.89 8.29
C THR A 121 18.37 -5.19 7.69
N GLU A 122 19.41 -5.78 8.28
CA GLU A 122 19.91 -7.12 7.91
C GLU A 122 18.89 -8.20 8.25
N GLU A 123 18.31 -8.16 9.45
CA GLU A 123 17.24 -9.08 9.87
C GLU A 123 16.01 -8.95 8.96
N LEU A 124 15.60 -7.73 8.63
CA LEU A 124 14.51 -7.44 7.68
C LEU A 124 14.78 -8.03 6.30
N GLN A 125 15.97 -7.81 5.75
CA GLN A 125 16.35 -8.33 4.44
C GLN A 125 16.43 -9.87 4.45
N ALA A 126 16.99 -10.48 5.50
CA ALA A 126 17.01 -11.93 5.64
C ALA A 126 15.58 -12.52 5.69
N PHE A 127 14.65 -11.81 6.33
CA PHE A 127 13.25 -12.21 6.43
C PHE A 127 12.49 -12.10 5.10
N LEU A 128 12.77 -11.07 4.30
CA LEU A 128 12.04 -10.76 3.06
C LEU A 128 12.68 -11.32 1.79
N ASN A 129 14.00 -11.22 1.61
CA ASN A 129 14.69 -11.45 0.33
C ASN A 129 14.40 -12.79 -0.34
N PRO A 130 14.30 -13.93 0.38
CA PRO A 130 14.00 -15.22 -0.26
C PRO A 130 12.64 -15.28 -0.98
N ARG A 131 11.76 -14.31 -0.70
CA ARG A 131 10.36 -14.30 -1.15
C ARG A 131 9.87 -12.92 -1.61
N LEU A 132 10.74 -11.91 -1.67
CA LEU A 132 10.35 -10.51 -1.83
C LEU A 132 9.47 -10.27 -3.07
N ALA A 133 9.83 -10.85 -4.23
CA ALA A 133 9.03 -10.72 -5.45
C ALA A 133 7.57 -11.21 -5.28
N ARG A 134 7.38 -12.27 -4.49
CA ARG A 134 6.06 -12.83 -4.19
C ARG A 134 5.32 -12.02 -3.15
N VAL A 135 6.02 -11.58 -2.11
CA VAL A 135 5.48 -10.68 -1.09
C VAL A 135 4.93 -9.40 -1.72
N ILE A 136 5.68 -8.79 -2.65
CA ILE A 136 5.24 -7.61 -3.42
C ILE A 136 3.93 -7.89 -4.15
N ALA A 137 3.86 -9.00 -4.91
CA ALA A 137 2.66 -9.33 -5.66
C ALA A 137 1.46 -9.58 -4.73
N ASN A 138 1.67 -10.36 -3.67
CA ASN A 138 0.63 -10.69 -2.70
C ASN A 138 0.12 -9.45 -1.97
N GLU A 139 0.99 -8.51 -1.59
CA GLU A 139 0.62 -7.23 -0.96
C GLU A 139 -0.36 -6.45 -1.83
N TYR A 140 -0.12 -6.33 -3.14
CA TYR A 140 -1.05 -5.67 -4.05
C TYR A 140 -2.39 -6.41 -4.19
N PHE A 141 -2.40 -7.75 -4.22
CA PHE A 141 -3.65 -8.52 -4.22
C PHE A 141 -4.50 -8.24 -2.98
N VAL A 142 -3.88 -8.30 -1.79
CA VAL A 142 -4.62 -8.11 -0.54
C VAL A 142 -5.01 -6.65 -0.31
N HIS A 143 -4.20 -5.68 -0.77
CA HIS A 143 -4.50 -4.26 -0.71
C HIS A 143 -5.73 -3.90 -1.56
N GLU A 144 -5.76 -4.37 -2.80
CA GLU A 144 -6.90 -4.17 -3.70
C GLU A 144 -8.18 -4.85 -3.18
N ALA A 145 -8.06 -5.98 -2.46
CA ALA A 145 -9.18 -6.59 -1.74
C ALA A 145 -9.68 -5.70 -0.60
N GLY A 146 -8.77 -5.07 0.15
CA GLY A 146 -9.11 -4.08 1.18
C GLY A 146 -9.96 -2.93 0.64
N HIS A 147 -9.64 -2.44 -0.57
CA HIS A 147 -10.44 -1.42 -1.24
C HIS A 147 -11.84 -1.89 -1.70
N ALA A 148 -12.05 -3.19 -1.88
CA ALA A 148 -13.32 -3.76 -2.33
C ALA A 148 -14.32 -4.02 -1.18
N ILE A 149 -13.87 -4.01 0.07
CA ILE A 149 -14.72 -4.24 1.24
C ILE A 149 -15.45 -2.97 1.70
N GLY A 150 -16.74 -3.11 1.97
CA GLY A 150 -17.59 -2.08 2.55
C GLY A 150 -18.11 -1.08 1.54
N TYR A 151 -17.91 0.20 1.84
CA TYR A 151 -18.10 1.27 0.87
C TYR A 151 -16.85 1.34 -0.02
N ASP A 152 -16.86 0.54 -1.08
CA ASP A 152 -15.72 0.33 -1.96
C ASP A 152 -15.31 1.61 -2.71
N THR A 153 -14.07 1.65 -3.19
CA THR A 153 -13.52 2.85 -3.82
C THR A 153 -14.24 3.25 -5.11
N GLU A 154 -14.78 2.31 -5.90
CA GLU A 154 -15.50 2.66 -7.14
C GLU A 154 -16.81 3.36 -6.81
N SER A 155 -17.57 2.82 -5.85
CA SER A 155 -18.77 3.45 -5.31
C SER A 155 -18.44 4.83 -4.70
N LYS A 156 -17.36 4.95 -3.91
CA LYS A 156 -16.90 6.24 -3.35
C LYS A 156 -16.61 7.28 -4.45
N TYR A 157 -15.98 6.88 -5.55
CA TYR A 157 -15.75 7.79 -6.67
C TYR A 157 -17.06 8.19 -7.38
N ALA A 158 -17.96 7.24 -7.61
CA ALA A 158 -19.23 7.47 -8.28
C ALA A 158 -20.11 8.45 -7.49
N ASP A 159 -20.17 8.29 -6.17
CA ASP A 159 -21.00 9.10 -5.29
C ASP A 159 -20.35 10.44 -4.89
N GLY A 160 -19.14 10.71 -5.37
CA GLY A 160 -18.43 11.96 -5.08
C GLY A 160 -17.88 12.08 -3.65
N TYR A 161 -17.69 10.96 -2.93
CA TYR A 161 -17.13 10.91 -1.57
C TYR A 161 -15.81 11.71 -1.46
N PHE A 162 -14.91 11.58 -2.43
CA PHE A 162 -13.63 12.29 -2.44
C PHE A 162 -13.74 13.76 -2.90
N LYS A 163 -14.93 14.21 -3.31
CA LYS A 163 -15.20 15.53 -3.90
C LYS A 163 -16.45 16.19 -3.31
N LEU A 164 -16.39 16.61 -2.05
CA LEU A 164 -17.49 17.35 -1.43
C LEU A 164 -17.63 18.74 -2.07
N ALA A 165 -18.84 19.06 -2.55
CA ALA A 165 -19.14 20.29 -3.29
C ALA A 165 -18.17 20.57 -4.46
N GLY A 166 -17.71 19.51 -5.14
CA GLY A 166 -16.81 19.59 -6.29
C GLY A 166 -15.34 19.84 -5.95
N LYS A 167 -14.97 19.92 -4.66
CA LYS A 167 -13.58 20.12 -4.22
C LYS A 167 -13.00 18.82 -3.66
N THR A 168 -11.79 18.47 -4.10
CA THR A 168 -11.08 17.30 -3.56
C THR A 168 -10.83 17.48 -2.07
N VAL A 169 -11.28 16.51 -1.26
CA VAL A 169 -11.11 16.55 0.20
C VAL A 169 -9.90 15.72 0.58
N TRP A 170 -8.80 16.41 0.88
CA TRP A 170 -7.46 15.85 0.88
C TRP A 170 -7.13 14.76 1.91
N PRO A 171 -7.71 14.65 3.13
CA PRO A 171 -7.40 13.49 3.96
C PRO A 171 -8.12 12.21 3.48
N LEU A 172 -9.25 12.32 2.77
CA LEU A 172 -10.12 11.15 2.53
C LEU A 172 -9.46 10.09 1.65
N ILE A 173 -8.68 10.49 0.65
CA ILE A 173 -7.96 9.54 -0.19
C ILE A 173 -6.89 8.80 0.62
N TYR A 174 -6.19 9.47 1.52
CA TYR A 174 -5.19 8.85 2.37
C TYR A 174 -5.81 7.94 3.45
N VAL A 175 -6.97 8.32 3.99
CA VAL A 175 -7.72 7.46 4.90
C VAL A 175 -8.20 6.21 4.17
N GLU A 176 -8.62 6.32 2.92
CA GLU A 176 -9.03 5.17 2.11
C GLU A 176 -7.86 4.21 1.83
N GLU A 177 -6.70 4.72 1.43
CA GLU A 177 -5.49 3.90 1.23
C GLU A 177 -5.04 3.25 2.55
N PHE A 178 -5.06 4.00 3.66
CA PHE A 178 -4.72 3.44 4.98
C PHE A 178 -5.74 2.39 5.43
N ARG A 179 -7.03 2.59 5.17
CA ARG A 179 -8.07 1.60 5.43
C ARG A 179 -7.80 0.32 4.64
N ALA A 180 -7.45 0.44 3.35
CA ALA A 180 -7.10 -0.68 2.51
C ALA A 180 -5.85 -1.41 3.01
N ASP A 181 -4.80 -0.69 3.41
CA ASP A 181 -3.60 -1.25 4.05
C ASP A 181 -3.98 -2.11 5.27
N LEU A 182 -4.78 -1.57 6.20
CA LEU A 182 -5.15 -2.29 7.42
C LEU A 182 -6.07 -3.49 7.16
N LEU A 183 -7.03 -3.37 6.24
CA LEU A 183 -7.91 -4.49 5.87
C LEU A 183 -7.19 -5.58 5.09
N SER A 184 -6.16 -5.21 4.32
CA SER A 184 -5.31 -6.16 3.59
C SER A 184 -4.67 -7.20 4.51
N PHE A 185 -4.39 -6.82 5.77
CA PHE A 185 -3.78 -7.70 6.74
C PHE A 185 -4.67 -8.89 7.12
N ALA A 186 -6.00 -8.71 7.17
CA ALA A 186 -6.93 -9.82 7.37
C ALA A 186 -6.96 -10.77 6.17
N PHE A 187 -6.93 -10.24 4.95
CA PHE A 187 -6.85 -11.08 3.75
C PHE A 187 -5.56 -11.87 3.69
N ALA A 188 -4.43 -11.23 4.01
CA ALA A 188 -3.14 -11.88 4.07
C ALA A 188 -3.11 -12.99 5.14
N SER A 189 -3.63 -12.74 6.35
CA SER A 189 -3.66 -13.77 7.40
C SER A 189 -4.56 -14.96 7.09
N ASP A 190 -5.63 -14.75 6.32
CA ASP A 190 -6.59 -15.79 5.98
C ASP A 190 -6.14 -16.66 4.80
N LEU A 191 -5.45 -16.06 3.83
CA LEU A 191 -5.13 -16.70 2.55
C LEU A 191 -3.70 -17.23 2.46
N LEU A 192 -2.79 -16.71 3.26
CA LEU A 192 -1.38 -17.06 3.22
C LEU A 192 -0.98 -17.85 4.46
N ASP A 193 0.08 -18.65 4.36
CA ASP A 193 0.71 -19.18 5.57
C ASP A 193 1.26 -18.02 6.43
N ARG A 194 1.46 -18.30 7.72
CA ARG A 194 1.88 -17.26 8.69
C ARG A 194 3.17 -16.55 8.29
N GLN A 195 4.10 -17.26 7.67
CA GLN A 195 5.40 -16.73 7.30
C GLN A 195 5.27 -15.73 6.13
N GLU A 196 4.45 -16.05 5.14
CA GLU A 196 4.20 -15.20 3.99
C GLU A 196 3.28 -14.02 4.35
N ALA A 197 2.25 -14.23 5.17
CA ALA A 197 1.39 -13.17 5.71
C ALA A 197 2.20 -12.13 6.49
N ALA A 198 3.06 -12.60 7.40
CA ALA A 198 3.96 -11.73 8.16
C ALA A 198 4.93 -10.97 7.25
N ALA A 199 5.41 -11.59 6.17
CA ALA A 199 6.27 -10.92 5.20
C ALA A 199 5.55 -9.82 4.42
N VAL A 200 4.28 -10.03 4.03
CA VAL A 200 3.42 -8.98 3.43
C VAL A 200 3.27 -7.79 4.37
N PHE A 201 2.95 -8.04 5.64
CA PHE A 201 2.84 -6.98 6.64
C PHE A 201 4.14 -6.19 6.81
N VAL A 202 5.26 -6.89 7.02
CA VAL A 202 6.57 -6.27 7.20
C VAL A 202 6.98 -5.46 5.97
N TYR A 203 6.78 -6.00 4.76
CA TYR A 203 7.05 -5.29 3.51
C TYR A 203 6.18 -4.03 3.39
N ASN A 204 4.87 -4.11 3.64
CA ASN A 204 3.96 -2.96 3.56
C ASN A 204 4.41 -1.84 4.51
N VAL A 205 4.71 -2.15 5.78
CA VAL A 205 5.15 -1.14 6.75
C VAL A 205 6.42 -0.43 6.30
N PHE A 206 7.46 -1.19 5.95
CA PHE A 206 8.74 -0.60 5.58
C PHE A 206 8.74 0.04 4.20
N LEU A 207 7.87 -0.39 3.29
CA LEU A 207 7.63 0.32 2.03
C LEU A 207 7.08 1.73 2.30
N ARG A 208 6.04 1.87 3.13
CA ARG A 208 5.41 3.17 3.43
C ARG A 208 6.39 4.11 4.13
N LEU A 209 7.13 3.60 5.13
CA LEU A 209 8.16 4.37 5.84
C LEU A 209 9.31 4.76 4.92
N GLY A 210 9.86 3.81 4.16
CA GLY A 210 10.99 4.05 3.26
C GLY A 210 10.69 5.09 2.18
N VAL A 211 9.51 5.02 1.55
CA VAL A 211 9.08 6.03 0.57
C VAL A 211 8.94 7.41 1.20
N HIS A 212 8.40 7.48 2.42
CA HIS A 212 8.20 8.74 3.12
C HIS A 212 9.53 9.41 3.46
N THR A 213 10.46 8.67 4.07
CA THR A 213 11.80 9.17 4.40
C THR A 213 12.58 9.56 3.14
N GLU A 214 12.49 8.76 2.08
CA GLU A 214 13.10 9.07 0.78
C GLU A 214 12.56 10.37 0.17
N GLY A 215 11.25 10.57 0.20
CA GLY A 215 10.62 11.80 -0.30
C GLY A 215 11.04 13.04 0.47
N LEU A 216 11.22 12.92 1.79
CA LEU A 216 11.74 14.00 2.63
C LEU A 216 13.19 14.32 2.28
N ALA A 217 14.03 13.30 2.07
CA ALA A 217 15.43 13.48 1.68
C ALA A 217 15.58 14.14 0.30
N GLN A 218 14.82 13.70 -0.69
CA GLN A 218 15.00 14.14 -2.08
C GLN A 218 14.29 15.45 -2.41
N ALA A 219 13.12 15.70 -1.84
CA ALA A 219 12.24 16.76 -2.28
C ALA A 219 11.58 17.56 -1.14
N GLN A 220 11.92 17.27 0.12
CA GLN A 220 11.23 17.82 1.30
C GLN A 220 9.70 17.65 1.22
N ARG A 221 9.27 16.50 0.69
CA ARG A 221 7.85 16.17 0.48
C ARG A 221 7.50 14.87 1.18
N GLU A 222 6.22 14.69 1.44
CA GLU A 222 5.65 13.47 2.02
C GLU A 222 4.81 12.76 0.94
N PRO A 223 5.39 11.84 0.15
CA PRO A 223 4.71 11.31 -1.05
C PRO A 223 3.43 10.54 -0.74
N TYR A 224 3.37 9.87 0.42
CA TYR A 224 2.18 9.16 0.92
C TYR A 224 1.33 10.00 1.90
N GLY A 225 1.61 11.31 1.99
CA GLY A 225 0.98 12.18 2.99
C GLY A 225 1.03 11.55 4.39
N PRO A 226 -0.10 11.50 5.11
CA PRO A 226 -0.15 11.08 6.52
C PRO A 226 -0.16 9.57 6.75
N ILE A 227 -0.23 8.72 5.71
CA ILE A 227 -0.34 7.25 5.87
C ILE A 227 0.79 6.68 6.76
N PRO A 228 2.07 7.01 6.53
CA PRO A 228 3.17 6.47 7.34
C PRO A 228 3.06 6.88 8.81
N THR A 229 2.57 8.09 9.08
CA THR A 229 2.35 8.60 10.42
C THR A 229 1.19 7.90 11.14
N MET A 230 0.05 7.73 10.46
CA MET A 230 -1.08 6.96 11.01
C MET A 230 -0.69 5.51 11.29
N LEU A 231 0.11 4.90 10.40
CA LEU A 231 0.62 3.55 10.57
C LEU A 231 1.59 3.48 11.76
N TYR A 232 2.54 4.40 11.87
CA TYR A 232 3.46 4.47 13.01
C TYR A 232 2.71 4.65 14.34
N ALA A 233 1.75 5.57 14.41
CA ALA A 233 0.97 5.81 15.62
C ALA A 233 0.28 4.52 16.11
N LEU A 234 -0.32 3.76 15.19
CA LEU A 234 -0.96 2.48 15.49
C LEU A 234 0.05 1.40 15.95
N LEU A 235 1.18 1.25 15.24
CA LEU A 235 2.20 0.25 15.58
C LEU A 235 2.94 0.58 16.88
N ARG A 236 3.02 1.86 17.23
CA ARG A 236 3.53 2.35 18.51
C ARG A 236 2.58 2.04 19.66
N GLU A 237 1.27 2.19 19.48
CA GLU A 237 0.27 1.76 20.47
C GLU A 237 0.41 0.26 20.77
N PHE A 238 0.72 -0.55 19.76
CA PHE A 238 0.98 -1.98 19.94
C PHE A 238 2.41 -2.32 20.40
N GLY A 239 3.28 -1.32 20.58
CA GLY A 239 4.65 -1.50 21.05
C GLY A 239 5.59 -2.20 20.06
N TRP A 240 5.19 -2.37 18.80
CA TRP A 240 6.02 -3.05 17.79
C TRP A 240 6.97 -2.10 17.08
N LEU A 241 6.59 -0.84 16.89
CA LEU A 241 7.46 0.18 16.31
C LEU A 241 7.49 1.39 17.25
N VAL A 242 8.63 1.62 17.89
CA VAL A 242 8.77 2.61 18.97
C VAL A 242 9.95 3.54 18.70
N PRO A 243 9.97 4.76 19.26
CA PRO A 243 11.10 5.66 19.09
C PRO A 243 12.35 5.06 19.76
N GLY A 244 13.51 5.30 19.15
CA GLY A 244 14.80 5.06 19.78
C GLY A 244 15.04 6.01 20.96
N PRO A 245 16.05 5.74 21.81
CA PRO A 245 16.45 6.67 22.86
C PRO A 245 16.79 8.04 22.27
N LYS A 246 16.40 9.11 22.97
CA LYS A 246 16.63 10.50 22.51
C LYS A 246 18.13 10.68 22.24
N TRP A 247 18.48 11.06 21.01
CA TRP A 247 19.85 11.25 20.49
C TRP A 247 20.63 9.99 20.07
N GLU A 248 20.07 8.80 20.24
CA GLU A 248 20.73 7.55 19.85
C GLU A 248 20.26 7.05 18.48
N MET A 249 21.17 6.37 17.78
CA MET A 249 20.87 5.66 16.54
C MET A 249 20.65 4.19 16.82
N PRO A 250 19.64 3.56 16.19
CA PRO A 250 18.70 4.10 15.21
C PRO A 250 17.53 4.90 15.79
N PRO A 251 16.92 5.82 15.03
CA PRO A 251 15.83 6.67 15.53
C PRO A 251 14.54 5.90 15.77
N LEU A 252 14.35 4.73 15.14
CA LEU A 252 13.25 3.82 15.42
C LEU A 252 13.78 2.43 15.85
N ARG A 253 13.07 1.81 16.77
CA ARG A 253 13.27 0.41 17.18
C ARG A 253 12.11 -0.44 16.70
N VAL A 254 12.45 -1.56 16.07
CA VAL A 254 11.51 -2.55 15.55
C VAL A 254 11.42 -3.72 16.52
N GLY A 255 10.20 -4.19 16.76
CA GLY A 255 9.93 -5.38 17.55
C GLY A 255 10.35 -6.67 16.81
N PRO A 256 10.20 -7.84 17.45
CA PRO A 256 10.58 -9.11 16.85
C PRO A 256 9.84 -9.41 15.55
N LEU A 257 10.52 -10.04 14.59
CA LEU A 257 9.95 -10.49 13.31
C LEU A 257 9.34 -11.90 13.40
N ALA A 258 8.81 -12.28 14.57
CA ALA A 258 8.22 -13.60 14.78
C ALA A 258 6.87 -13.72 14.06
N PRO A 259 6.69 -14.66 13.11
CA PRO A 259 5.48 -14.71 12.27
C PRO A 259 4.16 -14.76 13.06
N THR A 260 4.11 -15.53 14.15
CA THR A 260 2.90 -15.63 14.99
C THR A 260 2.50 -14.26 15.58
N SER A 261 3.45 -13.56 16.21
CA SER A 261 3.20 -12.25 16.82
C SER A 261 2.87 -11.19 15.77
N LEU A 262 3.47 -11.27 14.58
CA LEU A 262 3.14 -10.38 13.46
C LEU A 262 1.72 -10.62 12.93
N VAL A 263 1.27 -11.87 12.83
CA VAL A 263 -0.11 -12.19 12.42
C VAL A 263 -1.15 -11.76 13.47
N GLU A 264 -0.83 -11.83 14.75
CA GLU A 264 -1.66 -11.27 15.82
C GLU A 264 -1.78 -9.75 15.70
N LEU A 265 -0.65 -9.07 15.44
CA LEU A 265 -0.60 -7.63 15.21
C LEU A 265 -1.42 -7.22 13.97
N MET A 266 -1.26 -7.95 12.86
CA MET A 266 -2.08 -7.83 11.65
C MET A 266 -3.57 -7.91 11.95
N SER A 267 -3.97 -8.91 12.74
CA SER A 267 -5.37 -9.09 13.15
C SER A 267 -5.89 -7.92 13.98
N ALA A 268 -5.08 -7.40 14.90
CA ALA A 268 -5.41 -6.23 15.70
C ALA A 268 -5.57 -4.95 14.84
N CYS A 269 -4.68 -4.76 13.86
CA CYS A 269 -4.78 -3.69 12.88
C CYS A 269 -6.06 -3.77 12.04
N ALA A 270 -6.38 -4.94 11.50
CA ALA A 270 -7.60 -5.14 10.72
C ALA A 270 -8.86 -4.94 11.56
N ALA A 271 -8.89 -5.43 12.80
CA ALA A 271 -9.99 -5.21 13.73
C ALA A 271 -10.21 -3.72 14.03
N ARG A 272 -9.11 -2.95 14.19
CA ARG A 272 -9.16 -1.49 14.37
C ARG A 272 -9.80 -0.80 13.17
N ALA A 273 -9.39 -1.14 11.95
CA ALA A 273 -9.98 -0.59 10.73
C ALA A 273 -11.46 -0.94 10.59
N ARG A 274 -11.84 -2.18 10.93
CA ARG A 274 -13.26 -2.59 10.92
C ARG A 274 -14.09 -1.76 11.89
N ALA A 275 -13.63 -1.61 13.13
CA ALA A 275 -14.36 -0.93 14.18
C ALA A 275 -14.46 0.59 13.96
N GLN A 276 -13.39 1.23 13.48
CA GLN A 276 -13.30 2.70 13.45
C GLN A 276 -13.58 3.34 12.09
N LEU A 277 -13.48 2.58 11.00
CA LEU A 277 -13.74 3.07 9.65
C LEU A 277 -14.87 2.30 8.98
N LEU A 278 -14.71 0.99 8.79
CA LEU A 278 -15.64 0.20 7.98
C LEU A 278 -17.06 0.20 8.55
N THR A 279 -17.24 -0.20 9.81
CA THR A 279 -18.57 -0.30 10.44
C THR A 279 -19.26 1.06 10.52
N PRO A 280 -18.60 2.15 10.95
CA PRO A 280 -19.21 3.48 10.93
C PRO A 280 -19.54 3.99 9.52
N GLU A 281 -18.68 3.77 8.52
CA GLU A 281 -18.98 4.13 7.12
C GLU A 281 -20.20 3.35 6.59
N LEU A 282 -20.33 2.07 6.93
CA LEU A 282 -21.49 1.26 6.56
C LEU A 282 -22.77 1.73 7.28
N ALA A 283 -22.66 2.15 8.54
CA ALA A 283 -23.77 2.67 9.33
C ALA A 283 -24.28 4.04 8.84
N ALA A 284 -23.44 4.81 8.14
CA ALA A 284 -23.83 6.04 7.45
C ALA A 284 -24.77 5.79 6.25
N GLY A 285 -25.02 4.52 5.89
CA GLY A 285 -25.97 4.13 4.86
C GLY A 285 -25.50 4.53 3.46
N SER A 286 -26.37 5.23 2.72
CA SER A 286 -26.12 5.68 1.35
C SER A 286 -25.65 7.15 1.24
N SER A 287 -25.32 7.79 2.37
CA SER A 287 -24.85 9.18 2.38
C SER A 287 -23.33 9.24 2.25
N ALA A 288 -22.83 9.61 1.06
CA ALA A 288 -21.39 9.80 0.83
C ALA A 288 -20.78 10.87 1.75
N THR A 289 -21.55 11.92 2.07
CA THR A 289 -21.12 12.98 2.98
C THR A 289 -20.93 12.47 4.41
N ASP A 290 -21.86 11.67 4.93
CA ASP A 290 -21.75 11.16 6.30
C ASP A 290 -20.61 10.16 6.44
N ALA A 291 -20.42 9.29 5.45
CA ALA A 291 -19.25 8.41 5.39
C ALA A 291 -17.94 9.23 5.32
N ALA A 292 -17.90 10.32 4.55
CA ALA A 292 -16.74 11.21 4.48
C ALA A 292 -16.46 11.91 5.82
N LEU A 293 -17.50 12.29 6.57
CA LEU A 293 -17.35 12.86 7.91
C LEU A 293 -16.78 11.85 8.92
N VAL A 294 -17.19 10.58 8.85
CA VAL A 294 -16.60 9.48 9.63
C VAL A 294 -15.09 9.39 9.37
N ALA A 295 -14.68 9.29 8.11
CA ALA A 295 -13.27 9.18 7.75
C ALA A 295 -12.46 10.44 8.14
N ALA A 296 -13.04 11.63 7.99
CA ALA A 296 -12.41 12.87 8.43
C ALA A 296 -12.26 12.94 9.96
N HIS A 297 -13.23 12.43 10.72
CA HIS A 297 -13.14 12.34 12.17
C HIS A 297 -12.05 11.37 12.60
N PHE A 298 -11.99 10.18 11.99
CA PHE A 298 -10.92 9.20 12.22
C PHE A 298 -9.53 9.78 11.93
N TYR A 299 -9.39 10.50 10.81
CA TYR A 299 -8.14 11.18 10.48
C TYR A 299 -7.74 12.17 11.57
N ARG A 300 -8.68 13.04 11.98
CA ARG A 300 -8.41 14.04 13.03
C ARG A 300 -8.06 13.41 14.37
N SER A 301 -8.76 12.37 14.79
CA SER A 301 -8.48 11.72 16.08
C SER A 301 -7.09 11.08 16.06
N THR A 302 -6.76 10.35 14.99
CA THR A 302 -5.44 9.72 14.80
C THR A 302 -4.32 10.76 14.76
N MET A 303 -4.49 11.82 13.96
CA MET A 303 -3.48 12.87 13.80
C MET A 303 -3.44 13.86 14.95
N SER A 304 -4.42 13.87 15.86
CA SER A 304 -4.38 14.72 17.07
C SER A 304 -3.36 14.24 18.11
N ASN A 305 -2.83 13.02 17.95
CA ASN A 305 -1.69 12.52 18.72
C ASN A 305 -0.39 13.20 18.25
N SER A 306 -0.19 14.46 18.66
CA SER A 306 0.96 15.27 18.27
C SER A 306 2.29 14.58 18.56
N GLN A 307 2.37 13.82 19.65
CA GLN A 307 3.58 13.11 20.03
C GLN A 307 4.01 12.08 18.97
N ALA A 308 3.11 11.21 18.52
CA ALA A 308 3.47 10.18 17.53
C ALA A 308 3.87 10.81 16.18
N ASN A 309 3.19 11.89 15.78
CA ASN A 309 3.51 12.63 14.57
C ASN A 309 4.91 13.26 14.64
N ASP A 310 5.20 13.96 15.73
CA ASP A 310 6.47 14.63 15.95
C ASP A 310 7.61 13.60 16.01
N GLU A 311 7.41 12.50 16.73
CA GLU A 311 8.39 11.40 16.82
C GLU A 311 8.75 10.85 15.43
N LEU A 312 7.76 10.50 14.60
CA LEU A 312 8.05 9.95 13.27
C LEU A 312 8.69 11.00 12.36
N LEU A 313 8.20 12.24 12.35
CA LEU A 313 8.75 13.28 11.50
C LEU A 313 10.19 13.61 11.88
N ILE A 314 10.52 13.66 13.17
CA ILE A 314 11.90 13.82 13.65
C ILE A 314 12.76 12.63 13.21
N ALA A 315 12.27 11.40 13.38
CA ALA A 315 13.00 10.19 12.99
C ALA A 315 13.31 10.18 11.49
N CYS A 316 12.30 10.45 10.65
CA CYS A 316 12.43 10.48 9.21
C CYS A 316 13.34 11.61 8.73
N ARG A 317 13.24 12.82 9.30
CA ARG A 317 14.12 13.94 8.95
C ARG A 317 15.56 13.66 9.35
N SER A 318 15.80 13.14 10.55
CA SER A 318 17.14 12.80 11.00
C SER A 318 17.76 11.68 10.16
N ALA A 319 16.96 10.73 9.67
CA ALA A 319 17.43 9.71 8.73
C ALA A 319 17.72 10.33 7.34
N ALA A 320 16.84 11.21 6.86
CA ALA A 320 16.96 11.88 5.57
C ALA A 320 18.21 12.78 5.45
N GLU A 321 18.59 13.50 6.52
CA GLU A 321 19.79 14.34 6.58
C GLU A 321 21.12 13.57 6.45
N ARG A 322 21.07 12.24 6.51
CA ARG A 322 22.25 11.36 6.49
C ARG A 322 22.41 10.58 5.19
N LEU A 323 21.47 10.74 4.26
CA LEU A 323 21.49 10.14 2.93
C LEU A 323 22.15 11.08 1.93
#